data_AF-A0AAU6GLH8-F1
#
_entry.id   AF-A0AAU6GLH8-F1
#
_cell.length_a   1.000
_cell.length_b   1.000
_cell.length_c   1.000
_cell.angle_alpha   90.00
_cell.angle_beta   90.00
_cell.angle_gamma   90.00
#
_symmetry.space_group_name_H-M   'P 1'
#
loop_
_entity.id
_entity.type
_entity.pdbx_description
1 polymer ?
#
loop_
_entity_poly.entity_id
_entity_poly.type
_entity_poly.pdbx_seq_one_letter_code
_entity_poly.pdbx_strand_id
1 'polypeptide(L)' 'MPIPGLTRVDYTGITASDLYQGRECLEVALSVEYPCRLGPLGDNEGHGMSEDLFFRTGGQALLELSEAFLRNPQAVR' A
#
# COMPACT_ATOMS: atom_id res chain seq x y z
N MET A 1 23.48 -15.65 -3.38
CA MET A 1 24.21 -14.91 -4.44
C MET A 1 23.53 -13.55 -4.55
N PRO A 2 24.23 -12.42 -4.47
CA PRO A 2 23.61 -11.10 -4.63
C PRO A 2 23.13 -10.93 -6.09
N ILE A 3 21.99 -10.26 -6.28
CA ILE A 3 21.43 -9.93 -7.60
C ILE A 3 22.19 -8.71 -8.14
N PRO A 4 22.92 -8.80 -9.27
CA PRO A 4 23.63 -7.66 -9.84
C PRO A 4 22.66 -6.50 -10.14
N GLY A 5 23.00 -5.29 -9.68
CA GLY A 5 22.21 -4.07 -9.90
C GLY A 5 21.10 -3.81 -8.87
N LEU A 6 20.77 -4.76 -7.99
CA LEU A 6 19.84 -4.50 -6.89
C LEU A 6 20.58 -3.77 -5.75
N THR A 7 20.23 -2.50 -5.51
CA THR A 7 20.91 -1.65 -4.52
C THR A 7 20.23 -1.65 -3.16
N ARG A 8 18.89 -1.77 -3.13
CA ARG A 8 18.08 -1.83 -1.90
C ARG A 8 16.66 -2.28 -2.21
N VAL A 9 15.91 -2.60 -1.15
CA VAL A 9 14.45 -2.60 -1.19
C VAL A 9 13.99 -1.15 -1.05
N ASP A 10 13.20 -0.66 -2.01
CA ASP A 10 12.70 0.72 -1.98
C ASP A 10 11.37 0.83 -1.22
N TYR A 11 10.48 -0.15 -1.41
CA TYR A 11 9.23 -0.26 -0.68
C TYR A 11 8.73 -1.71 -0.57
N THR A 12 7.77 -1.94 0.31
CA THR A 12 7.01 -3.19 0.43
C THR A 12 5.53 -2.85 0.43
N GLY A 13 4.73 -3.52 -0.40
CA GLY A 13 3.28 -3.33 -0.46
C GLY A 13 2.54 -4.43 0.31
N ILE A 14 1.50 -4.04 1.04
CA ILE A 14 0.58 -4.94 1.74
C ILE A 14 -0.84 -4.58 1.35
N THR A 15 -1.64 -5.61 1.03
CA THR A 15 -3.07 -5.45 0.80
C THR A 15 -3.84 -5.88 2.06
N ALA A 16 -4.69 -5.00 2.58
CA ALA A 16 -5.60 -5.26 3.69
C ALA A 16 -7.06 -5.34 3.21
N SER A 17 -7.90 -6.03 3.97
CA SER A 17 -9.35 -6.06 3.73
C SER A 17 -10.08 -4.79 4.14
N ASP A 18 -9.48 -4.01 5.04
CA ASP A 18 -9.96 -2.72 5.52
C ASP A 18 -8.75 -1.79 5.69
N LEU A 19 -8.78 -0.66 4.99
CA LEU A 19 -7.66 0.29 4.97
C LEU A 19 -7.45 0.97 6.32
N TYR A 20 -8.52 1.33 7.02
CA TYR A 20 -8.47 2.08 8.28
C TYR A 20 -7.99 1.18 9.43
N GLN A 21 -8.48 -0.04 9.50
CA GLN A 21 -8.01 -1.02 10.48
C GLN A 21 -6.54 -1.40 10.21
N GLY A 22 -6.16 -1.59 8.95
CA GLY A 22 -4.77 -1.84 8.57
C GLY A 22 -3.85 -0.68 8.98
N ARG A 23 -4.30 0.56 8.78
CA ARG A 23 -3.59 1.76 9.21
C ARG A 23 -3.37 1.78 10.72
N GLU A 24 -4.42 1.63 11.52
CA GLU A 24 -4.31 1.65 13.00
C GLU A 24 -3.33 0.58 13.49
N CYS A 25 -3.38 -0.62 12.91
CA CYS A 25 -2.46 -1.71 13.23
C CYS A 25 -1.00 -1.31 12.96
N LEU A 26 -0.72 -0.71 11.80
CA LEU A 26 0.63 -0.31 11.42
C LEU A 26 1.15 0.90 12.20
N GLU A 27 0.30 1.88 12.51
CA GLU A 27 0.67 3.02 13.37
C GLU A 27 1.13 2.54 14.75
N VAL A 28 0.40 1.58 15.34
CA VAL A 28 0.77 0.95 16.62
C VAL A 28 2.05 0.13 16.47
N ALA A 29 2.11 -0.77 15.49
CA ALA A 29 3.21 -1.72 15.34
C ALA A 29 4.54 -1.05 15.00
N LEU A 30 4.50 0.03 14.20
CA LEU A 30 5.68 0.72 13.71
C LEU A 30 6.00 1.99 14.51
N SER A 31 5.11 2.41 15.42
CA SER A 31 5.23 3.67 16.17
C SER A 31 5.45 4.88 15.25
N VAL A 32 4.69 4.94 14.17
CA VAL A 32 4.69 6.02 13.18
C VAL A 32 3.36 6.78 13.25
N GLU A 33 3.41 8.11 13.29
CA GLU A 33 2.21 8.94 13.48
C GLU A 33 1.55 9.41 12.17
N TYR A 34 2.26 9.38 11.04
CA TYR A 34 1.79 10.02 9.80
C TYR A 34 2.12 9.23 8.54
N PRO A 35 1.16 8.48 7.97
CA PRO A 35 1.28 7.99 6.60
C PRO A 35 1.17 9.16 5.60
N CYS A 36 2.00 9.14 4.57
CA CYS A 36 1.76 9.94 3.37
C CYS A 36 0.61 9.27 2.61
N ARG A 37 -0.45 10.03 2.32
CA ARG A 37 -1.62 9.50 1.60
C ARG A 37 -1.49 9.80 0.13
N LEU A 38 -1.61 8.77 -0.70
CA LEU A 38 -1.80 8.92 -2.14
C LEU A 38 -3.27 8.61 -2.45
N GLY A 39 -3.97 9.61 -2.97
CA GLY A 39 -5.39 9.48 -3.31
C GLY A 39 -5.63 8.45 -4.41
N PRO A 40 -6.91 8.06 -4.65
CA PRO A 40 -7.25 6.95 -5.52
C PRO A 40 -6.63 7.13 -6.90
N LEU A 41 -5.76 6.18 -7.26
CA LEU A 41 -5.20 6.08 -8.59
C LEU A 41 -6.13 5.21 -9.43
N GLY A 42 -6.85 5.85 -10.34
CA GLY A 42 -7.61 5.17 -11.38
C GLY A 42 -6.80 5.05 -12.65
N ASP A 43 -6.79 3.88 -13.27
CA ASP A 43 -6.46 3.76 -14.68
C ASP A 43 -7.67 4.12 -15.56
N ASN A 44 -7.42 4.33 -16.86
CA ASN A 44 -8.48 4.59 -17.84
C ASN A 44 -9.38 3.36 -18.10
N GLU A 45 -9.05 2.20 -17.55
CA GLU A 45 -9.79 0.94 -17.71
C GLU A 45 -10.80 0.71 -16.57
N GLY A 46 -10.90 1.64 -15.62
CA GLY A 46 -11.80 1.55 -14.48
C GLY A 46 -11.26 0.67 -13.35
N HIS A 47 -9.99 0.28 -13.40
CA HIS A 47 -9.29 -0.24 -12.23
C HIS A 47 -8.83 0.95 -11.39
N GLY A 48 -9.53 1.17 -10.28
CA GLY A 48 -9.11 2.09 -9.24
C GLY A 48 -8.43 1.32 -8.11
N MET A 49 -7.25 1.76 -7.70
CA MET A 49 -6.81 1.54 -6.33
C MET A 49 -7.63 2.46 -5.42
N SER A 50 -8.06 1.96 -4.26
CA SER A 50 -8.54 2.82 -3.17
C SER A 50 -7.45 3.81 -2.76
N GLU A 51 -7.70 4.70 -1.79
CA GLU A 51 -6.59 5.45 -1.17
C GLU A 51 -5.46 4.47 -0.76
N ASP A 52 -4.21 4.83 -1.05
CA ASP A 52 -3.02 4.11 -0.60
C ASP A 52 -2.31 4.90 0.49
N LEU A 53 -1.87 4.20 1.53
CA LEU A 53 -1.18 4.78 2.68
C LEU A 53 0.28 4.36 2.69
N PHE A 54 1.19 5.33 2.74
CA PHE A 54 2.63 5.09 2.76
C PHE A 54 3.23 5.44 4.10
N PHE A 55 3.76 4.46 4.81
CA PHE A 55 4.47 4.63 6.07
C PHE A 55 5.97 4.69 5.81
N ARG A 56 6.65 5.65 6.44
CA ARG A 56 8.11 5.75 6.38
C ARG A 56 8.70 5.30 7.71
N THR A 57 9.52 4.26 7.68
CA THR A 57 10.21 3.76 8.87
C THR A 57 11.71 4.03 8.76
N GLY A 58 12.29 4.72 9.75
CA GLY A 58 13.74 4.92 9.89
C GLY A 58 14.46 5.56 8.69
N GLY A 59 13.74 6.18 7.75
CA GLY A 59 14.29 6.76 6.52
C GLY A 59 14.72 5.77 5.43
N GLN A 60 14.46 4.47 5.58
CA GLN A 60 15.07 3.43 4.74
C GLN A 60 14.10 2.68 3.81
N ALA A 61 12.85 2.45 4.23
CA ALA A 61 11.85 1.75 3.42
C ALA A 61 10.48 2.43 3.53
N LEU A 62 9.75 2.44 2.40
CA LEU A 62 8.34 2.80 2.36
C LEU A 62 7.50 1.53 2.53
N LEU A 63 6.51 1.57 3.40
CA LEU A 63 5.49 0.53 3.49
C LEU A 63 4.21 1.08 2.87
N GLU A 64 3.75 0.47 1.80
CA GLU A 64 2.48 0.80 1.13
C GLU A 64 1.38 -0.11 1.67
N LEU A 65 0.25 0.48 2.06
CA LEU A 65 -0.95 -0.21 2.47
C LEU A 65 -2.09 0.18 1.54
N SER A 66 -2.70 -0.81 0.93
CA SER A 66 -3.83 -0.68 0.01
C SER A 66 -5.01 -1.52 0.49
N GLU A 67 -6.23 -1.11 0.16
CA GLU A 67 -7.41 -1.94 0.37
C GLU A 67 -7.60 -2.91 -0.81
N ALA A 68 -7.93 -4.16 -0.52
CA ALA A 68 -8.31 -5.12 -1.54
C ALA A 68 -9.61 -4.67 -2.20
N PHE A 69 -9.54 -4.24 -3.46
CA PHE A 69 -10.74 -4.07 -4.27
C PHE A 69 -11.36 -5.46 -4.49
N LEU A 70 -12.46 -5.75 -3.79
CA LEU A 70 -13.31 -6.87 -4.15
C LEU A 70 -13.74 -6.61 -5.60
N ARG A 71 -13.21 -7.40 -6.54
CA ARG A 71 -13.66 -7.40 -7.94
C ARG A 71 -15.17 -7.31 -7.93
N ASN A 72 -15.72 -6.28 -8.57
CA ASN A 72 -17.14 -6.23 -8.86
C ASN A 72 -17.52 -7.57 -9.52
N PRO A 73 -18.35 -8.42 -8.89
CA PRO A 73 -18.71 -9.72 -9.45
C PRO A 73 -19.43 -9.60 -10.80
N GLN A 74 -19.82 -8.38 -11.20
CA GLN A 74 -20.45 -8.09 -12.49
C GLN A 74 -19.49 -7.72 -13.62
N ALA A 75 -18.18 -7.56 -13.36
CA ALA A 75 -17.18 -7.24 -14.39
C ALA A 75 -16.68 -8.48 -15.17
N VAL A 76 -17.24 -9.67 -14.88
CA VAL A 76 -17.04 -10.89 -15.68
C VAL A 76 -18.39 -11.28 -16.28
N ARG A 77 -18.84 -10.52 -17.28
CA ARG A 77 -19.87 -10.93 -18.24
C ARG A 77 -19.56 -10.37 -19.61
#